data_AF-A9VE97-F1
#
_entry.id   AF-A9VE97-F1
#
_cell.length_a   1.000
_cell.length_b   1.000
_cell.length_c   1.000
_cell.angle_alpha   90.00
_cell.angle_beta   90.00
_cell.angle_gamma   90.00
#
_symmetry.space_group_name_H-M   'P 1'
#
loop_
_entity.id
_entity.type
_entity.pdbx_description
1 polymer ?
#
loop_
_entity_poly.entity_id
_entity_poly.type
_entity_poly.pdbx_seq_one_letter_code
_entity_poly.pdbx_strand_id
1 'polypeptide(L)'
;MDASIGKACFDQAKAFKDTVDVGAVIVTKLDGHAKGGGALSAIAATRSPVIFIGTGERIEDLEPFAPRSFVSKLLGLGDVQGLIERVSELGIEEDPELMKRIKHGKFTLRD
;
A
#
# COMPACT_ATOMS: atom_id res chain seq x y z
N MET A 1 -6.53 -11.70 0.74
CA MET A 1 -7.85 -11.08 0.92
C MET A 1 -8.03 -10.02 -0.15
N ASP A 2 -9.16 -10.03 -0.85
CA ASP A 2 -9.48 -9.03 -1.88
C ASP A 2 -9.92 -7.72 -1.21
N ALA A 3 -9.37 -6.58 -1.64
CA ALA A 3 -9.64 -5.27 -1.07
C ALA A 3 -11.11 -4.84 -1.20
N SER A 4 -11.85 -5.40 -2.16
CA SER A 4 -13.26 -5.07 -2.45
C SER A 4 -14.28 -5.74 -1.51
N ILE A 5 -13.87 -6.75 -0.72
CA ILE A 5 -14.79 -7.54 0.14
C ILE A 5 -15.49 -6.66 1.21
N GLY A 6 -14.85 -5.57 1.63
CA GLY A 6 -15.43 -4.66 2.63
C GLY A 6 -15.63 -5.33 4.00
N LYS A 7 -16.80 -5.12 4.63
CA LYS A 7 -17.07 -5.55 6.01
C LYS A 7 -17.07 -7.07 6.20
N ALA A 8 -17.49 -7.83 5.19
CA ALA A 8 -17.52 -9.30 5.24
C ALA A 8 -16.12 -9.94 5.35
N CYS A 9 -15.07 -9.16 5.08
CA CYS A 9 -13.68 -9.62 5.16
C CYS A 9 -13.31 -10.04 6.58
N PHE A 10 -13.86 -9.38 7.60
CA PHE A 10 -13.59 -9.71 9.00
C PHE A 10 -14.01 -11.14 9.34
N ASP A 11 -15.26 -11.50 9.03
CA ASP A 11 -15.81 -12.81 9.39
C ASP A 11 -15.10 -13.94 8.64
N GLN A 12 -14.75 -13.73 7.37
CA GLN A 12 -13.97 -14.70 6.59
C GLN A 12 -12.57 -14.88 7.14
N ALA A 13 -11.86 -13.79 7.41
CA ALA A 13 -10.52 -13.82 7.96
C ALA A 13 -10.48 -14.50 9.34
N LYS A 14 -11.49 -14.21 10.18
CA LYS A 14 -11.64 -14.84 11.48
C LYS A 14 -11.89 -16.34 11.38
N ALA A 15 -12.83 -16.77 10.53
CA ALA A 15 -13.13 -18.19 10.33
C ALA A 15 -11.89 -18.99 9.87
N PHE A 16 -11.08 -18.42 8.96
CA PHE A 16 -9.82 -19.03 8.58
C PHE A 16 -8.83 -19.10 9.75
N LYS A 17 -8.64 -18.01 10.50
CA LYS A 17 -7.72 -17.98 11.65
C LYS A 17 -8.11 -18.95 12.76
N ASP A 18 -9.41 -19.13 13.00
CA ASP A 18 -9.94 -20.05 14.01
C ASP A 18 -9.76 -21.52 13.59
N THR A 19 -9.67 -21.78 12.28
CA THR A 19 -9.51 -23.14 11.72
C THR A 19 -8.03 -23.51 11.51
N VAL A 20 -7.21 -22.56 11.09
CA VAL A 20 -5.79 -22.77 10.79
C VAL A 20 -4.97 -21.54 11.20
N ASP A 21 -3.73 -21.78 11.60
CA ASP A 21 -2.84 -20.69 11.94
C ASP A 21 -2.44 -19.86 10.73
N VAL A 22 -3.04 -18.68 10.62
CA VAL A 22 -2.65 -17.66 9.65
C VAL A 22 -1.47 -16.86 10.21
N GLY A 23 -0.33 -16.93 9.51
CA GLY A 23 0.90 -16.21 9.87
C GLY A 23 1.04 -14.85 9.18
N ALA A 24 0.47 -14.68 7.98
CA ALA A 24 0.53 -13.44 7.22
C ALA A 24 -0.65 -13.33 6.24
N VAL A 25 -0.92 -12.12 5.78
CA VAL A 25 -1.98 -11.80 4.82
C VAL A 25 -1.39 -11.11 3.58
N ILE A 26 -1.91 -11.45 2.41
CA ILE A 26 -1.69 -10.69 1.16
C ILE A 26 -2.99 -10.01 0.79
N VAL A 27 -2.93 -8.73 0.41
CA VAL A 27 -4.12 -7.96 0.01
C VAL A 27 -4.06 -7.72 -1.49
N THR A 28 -5.09 -8.11 -2.23
CA THR A 28 -5.12 -7.97 -3.69
C THR A 28 -6.13 -6.93 -4.15
N LYS A 29 -6.04 -6.54 -5.42
CA LYS A 29 -6.95 -5.60 -6.10
C LYS A 29 -6.97 -4.19 -5.51
N LEU A 30 -5.81 -3.65 -5.15
CA LEU A 30 -5.65 -2.26 -4.70
C LEU A 30 -5.52 -1.26 -5.87
N ASP A 31 -5.49 -1.73 -7.11
CA ASP A 31 -5.62 -0.93 -8.33
C ASP A 31 -7.03 -0.37 -8.54
N GLY A 32 -8.04 -0.99 -7.93
CA GLY A 32 -9.43 -0.55 -8.04
C GLY A 32 -9.79 0.63 -7.13
N HIS A 33 -11.07 0.99 -7.11
CA HIS A 33 -11.62 2.00 -6.19
C HIS A 33 -11.68 1.55 -4.72
N ALA A 34 -11.18 0.36 -4.40
CA ALA A 34 -11.20 -0.20 -3.07
C ALA A 34 -10.23 0.57 -2.17
N LYS A 35 -10.76 1.31 -1.19
CA LYS A 35 -9.97 2.08 -0.22
C LYS A 35 -9.24 1.21 0.83
N GLY A 36 -9.01 -0.07 0.55
CA GLY A 36 -8.27 -0.96 1.44
C GLY A 36 -8.97 -1.35 2.76
N GLY A 37 -10.26 -1.07 2.93
CA GLY A 37 -11.00 -1.41 4.16
C GLY A 37 -11.04 -2.92 4.46
N GLY A 38 -11.01 -3.76 3.43
CA GLY A 38 -10.86 -5.21 3.59
C GLY A 38 -9.52 -5.61 4.22
N ALA A 39 -8.43 -4.93 3.88
CA ALA A 39 -7.10 -5.18 4.46
C ALA A 39 -7.10 -4.96 5.98
N LEU A 40 -7.63 -3.80 6.41
CA LEU A 40 -7.72 -3.45 7.83
C LEU A 40 -8.60 -4.43 8.60
N SER A 41 -9.70 -4.87 7.99
CA SER A 41 -10.62 -5.85 8.59
C SER A 41 -9.95 -7.22 8.77
N ALA A 42 -9.15 -7.66 7.78
CA ALA A 42 -8.41 -8.91 7.86
C ALA A 42 -7.36 -8.87 8.97
N ILE A 43 -6.56 -7.79 9.06
CA ILE A 43 -5.55 -7.61 10.12
C ILE A 43 -6.22 -7.63 11.50
N ALA A 44 -7.34 -6.92 11.66
CA ALA A 44 -8.07 -6.86 12.92
C ALA A 44 -8.59 -8.24 13.36
N ALA A 45 -9.02 -9.06 12.41
CA ALA A 45 -9.52 -10.42 12.67
C ALA A 45 -8.39 -11.42 12.96
N THR A 46 -7.35 -11.47 12.13
CA THR A 46 -6.31 -12.51 12.22
C THR A 46 -5.19 -12.17 13.18
N ARG A 47 -4.97 -10.88 13.47
CA ARG A 47 -3.76 -10.33 14.12
C ARG A 47 -2.46 -10.68 13.40
N SER A 48 -2.54 -11.04 12.13
CA SER A 48 -1.39 -11.37 11.28
C SER A 48 -0.99 -10.14 10.45
N PRO A 49 0.32 -9.90 10.24
CA PRO A 49 0.78 -8.79 9.41
C PRO A 49 0.39 -8.98 7.94
N VAL A 50 0.19 -7.86 7.23
CA VAL A 50 0.16 -7.86 5.77
C VAL A 50 1.59 -7.78 5.26
N ILE A 51 1.95 -8.66 4.32
CA ILE A 51 3.32 -8.76 3.78
C ILE A 51 3.43 -8.26 2.34
N PHE A 52 2.37 -8.43 1.54
CA PHE A 52 2.33 -8.00 0.14
C PHE A 52 0.97 -7.41 -0.21
N ILE A 53 1.00 -6.53 -1.22
CA ILE A 53 -0.17 -5.96 -1.86
C ILE A 53 -0.14 -6.15 -3.38
N GLY A 54 -1.29 -6.45 -3.97
CA GLY A 54 -1.48 -6.48 -5.41
C GLY A 54 -2.07 -5.16 -5.90
N THR A 55 -1.31 -4.44 -6.72
CA THR A 55 -1.63 -3.13 -7.32
C THR A 55 -1.96 -3.22 -8.80
N GLY A 56 -2.33 -4.42 -9.27
CA GLY A 56 -2.72 -4.69 -10.66
C GLY A 56 -2.87 -6.19 -10.93
N GLU A 57 -2.94 -6.56 -12.21
CA GLU A 57 -3.17 -7.92 -12.67
C GLU A 57 -1.90 -8.66 -13.11
N ARG A 58 -0.81 -7.91 -13.35
CA ARG A 58 0.45 -8.49 -13.84
C ARG A 58 1.24 -9.10 -12.69
N ILE A 59 2.17 -9.97 -13.04
CA ILE A 59 3.08 -10.62 -12.06
C ILE A 59 3.93 -9.58 -11.34
N GLU A 60 4.33 -8.52 -12.06
CA GLU A 60 5.11 -7.39 -11.55
C GLU A 60 4.32 -6.43 -10.64
N ASP A 61 2.99 -6.55 -10.58
CA ASP A 61 2.13 -5.68 -9.76
C ASP A 61 1.96 -6.20 -8.31
N LEU A 62 2.79 -7.15 -7.88
CA LEU A 62 2.84 -7.64 -6.50
C LEU A 62 3.96 -6.94 -5.75
N GLU A 63 3.60 -6.00 -4.87
CA GLU A 63 4.54 -5.13 -4.16
C GLU A 63 4.61 -5.46 -2.67
N PRO A 64 5.79 -5.30 -2.03
CA PRO A 64 5.91 -5.38 -0.57
C PRO A 64 4.97 -4.38 0.13
N PHE A 65 4.38 -4.79 1.25
CA PHE A 65 3.49 -3.90 1.98
C PHE A 65 4.26 -2.87 2.81
N ALA A 66 4.05 -1.58 2.52
CA ALA A 66 4.57 -0.45 3.28
C ALA A 66 3.45 0.24 4.10
N PRO A 67 3.34 0.00 5.43
CA PRO A 67 2.21 0.49 6.23
C PRO A 67 2.05 2.01 6.21
N ARG A 68 3.16 2.77 6.28
CA ARG A 68 3.13 4.24 6.29
C ARG A 68 2.60 4.81 4.98
N SER A 69 3.11 4.31 3.84
CA SER A 69 2.64 4.68 2.50
C SER A 69 1.15 4.34 2.34
N PHE A 70 0.75 3.13 2.73
CA PHE A 70 -0.64 2.69 2.62
C PHE A 70 -1.61 3.58 3.41
N VAL A 71 -1.27 3.91 4.67
CA VAL A 71 -2.10 4.82 5.49
C VAL A 71 -2.12 6.23 4.91
N SER A 72 -0.99 6.74 4.40
CA SER A 72 -0.91 8.05 3.77
C SER A 72 -1.81 8.16 2.52
N LYS A 73 -1.78 7.14 1.65
CA LYS A 73 -2.69 7.01 0.50
C LYS A 73 -4.16 6.95 0.96
N LEU A 74 -4.45 6.18 2.01
CA LEU A 74 -5.80 6.03 2.56
C LEU A 74 -6.36 7.33 3.14
N LEU A 75 -5.50 8.17 3.73
CA LEU A 75 -5.84 9.50 4.25
C LEU A 75 -5.86 10.60 3.16
N GLY A 76 -5.52 10.27 1.91
CA GLY A 76 -5.48 11.24 0.81
C GLY A 76 -4.28 12.18 0.85
N LEU A 77 -3.25 11.87 1.64
CA LEU A 77 -2.03 12.67 1.77
C LEU A 77 -1.00 12.39 0.66
N GLY A 78 -1.29 11.41 -0.21
CA GLY A 78 -0.36 10.92 -1.23
C GLY A 78 0.73 10.03 -0.65
N ASP A 79 1.71 9.63 -1.47
CA ASP A 79 2.82 8.75 -1.06
C ASP A 79 4.17 9.43 -1.25
N VAL A 80 4.51 10.29 -0.31
CA VAL A 80 5.79 11.03 -0.33
C VAL A 80 6.97 10.07 -0.16
N GLN A 81 6.79 8.97 0.59
CA GLN A 81 7.84 7.97 0.81
C GLN A 81 8.18 7.24 -0.49
N GLY A 82 7.17 6.73 -1.20
CA GLY A 82 7.38 6.06 -2.49
C GLY A 82 7.91 6.98 -3.59
N LEU A 83 7.55 8.28 -3.55
CA LEU A 83 8.16 9.27 -4.44
C LEU A 83 9.65 9.45 -4.17
N ILE A 84 10.06 9.55 -2.90
CA ILE A 84 11.47 9.66 -2.52
C ILE A 84 12.24 8.41 -2.96
N GLU A 85 11.68 7.20 -2.75
CA GLU A 85 12.31 5.94 -3.16
C GLU A 85 12.54 5.89 -4.68
N ARG A 86 11.55 6.28 -5.50
CA ARG A 86 11.72 6.35 -6.96
C ARG A 86 12.77 7.38 -7.40
N VAL A 87 12.84 8.53 -6.73
CA VAL A 87 13.84 9.57 -7.02
C VAL A 87 15.25 9.08 -6.67
N SER A 88 15.39 8.35 -5.56
CA SER A 88 16.63 7.69 -5.16
C SER A 88 17.05 6.59 -6.14
N GLU A 89 16.13 5.74 -6.60
CA GLU A 89 16.40 4.69 -7.60
C GLU A 89 16.87 5.25 -8.95
N LEU A 90 16.39 6.44 -9.32
CA LEU A 90 16.82 7.13 -10.54
C LEU A 90 18.18 7.84 -10.41
N GLY A 91 18.81 7.81 -9.23
CA GLY A 91 20.12 8.44 -9.00
C GLY A 91 20.06 9.97 -8.98
N ILE A 92 18.89 10.57 -8.77
CA ILE A 92 18.69 12.03 -8.77
C ILE A 92 19.06 12.65 -7.40
N GLU A 93 19.66 11.87 -6.50
CA GLU A 93 20.05 12.29 -5.14
C GLU A 93 21.07 13.45 -5.11
N GLU A 94 21.73 13.74 -6.23
CA GLU A 94 22.80 14.75 -6.31
C GLU A 94 22.33 16.21 -6.45
N ASP A 95 21.01 16.48 -6.57
CA ASP A 95 20.49 17.85 -6.64
C ASP A 95 19.65 18.25 -5.39
N PRO A 96 20.28 18.89 -4.39
CA PRO A 96 19.61 19.41 -3.20
C PRO A 96 18.49 20.42 -3.52
N GLU A 97 18.59 21.12 -4.65
CA GLU A 97 17.63 22.13 -5.07
C GLU A 97 16.35 21.49 -5.60
N LEU A 98 16.47 20.39 -6.35
CA LEU A 98 15.34 19.58 -6.81
C LEU A 98 14.56 18.99 -5.62
N MET A 99 15.27 18.42 -4.63
CA MET A 99 14.65 17.91 -3.40
C MET A 99 13.91 19.00 -2.60
N LYS A 100 14.44 20.22 -2.61
CA LYS A 100 13.79 21.38 -1.96
C LYS A 100 12.54 21.83 -2.73
N ARG A 101 12.55 21.75 -4.06
CA ARG A 101 11.39 22.06 -4.93
C ARG A 101 10.28 21.02 -4.80
N ILE A 102 10.63 19.73 -4.73
CA ILE A 102 9.71 18.61 -4.45
C ILE A 102 9.01 18.84 -3.11
N LYS A 103 9.75 19.16 -2.04
CA LYS A 103 9.18 19.48 -0.72
C LYS A 103 8.22 20.68 -0.72
N HIS A 104 8.39 21.64 -1.62
CA HIS A 104 7.57 22.84 -1.72
C HIS A 104 6.44 22.73 -2.77
N GLY A 105 6.25 21.56 -3.39
CA GLY A 105 5.16 21.33 -4.34
C GLY A 105 5.24 22.11 -5.65
N LYS A 106 6.43 22.61 -6.02
CA LYS A 106 6.66 23.30 -7.29
C LYS A 106 7.15 22.32 -8.35
N PHE A 107 6.22 21.75 -9.11
CA PHE A 107 6.52 20.94 -10.29
C PHE A 107 6.18 21.71 -11.56
N THR A 108 7.04 21.63 -12.58
CA THR A 108 6.71 22.07 -13.94
C THR A 108 6.84 20.88 -14.90
N LEU A 109 6.03 20.85 -15.96
CA LEU A 109 5.99 19.77 -16.97
C LEU A 109 7.27 19.68 -17.84
N ARG A 110 8.29 20.51 -17.56
CA ARG A 110 9.53 20.62 -18.36
C ARG A 110 10.78 20.17 -17.61
N ASP A 111 10.65 19.71 -16.37
CA ASP A 111 11.73 19.17 -15.54
C ASP A 111 11.67 17.64 -15.49
#